data_AF-A0A813FJI5-F1
#
_entry.id   AF-A0A813FJI5-F1
#
_cell.length_a   1.000
_cell.length_b   1.000
_cell.length_c   1.000
_cell.angle_alpha   90.00
_cell.angle_beta   90.00
_cell.angle_gamma   90.00
#
_symmetry.space_group_name_H-M   'P 1'
#
loop_
_entity.id
_entity.type
_entity.pdbx_description
1 polymer ?
#
loop_
_entity_poly.entity_id
_entity_poly.type
_entity_poly.pdbx_seq_one_letter_code
_entity_poly.pdbx_strand_id
1 'polypeptide(L)'
;MMLGVGTVWAFCFSSTLPGPAAVGAQQAAGDTSEFITKVVGAAAQGAVAACVAAVLSAFTEPIVNRLLVERCTVSQAINSVKLQDCLKFFLTTFPTNMLKFPIFEVINMMLAFTSLSGSLRGIINGALFCTIMLPVTNYRFRKSMNLPIEPALLYQAYPPTLLRDIVYGWARGIFGGLLYKLMPGLATSFVGKAFLFGLTVTIACILSSPFNEWRGFWLQQPGKKLPMSQFFKPERYVRSTGVGATIMGISLMVGALLVPAAETLFGYFMANRIVGLVTLVAMCLGYSKLIK
;
A
#
# COMPACT_ATOMS: atom_id res chain seq x y z
N MET A 1 -34.10 -51.39 1.36
CA MET A 1 -34.41 -50.11 0.68
C MET A 1 -33.77 -48.99 1.50
N MET A 2 -32.48 -48.75 1.26
CA MET A 2 -31.67 -47.66 1.81
C MET A 2 -30.91 -47.07 0.62
N LEU A 3 -31.11 -45.78 0.34
CA LEU A 3 -30.35 -44.94 -0.57
C LEU A 3 -29.94 -43.74 0.31
N GLY A 4 -28.71 -43.29 0.45
CA GLY A 4 -27.58 -43.27 -0.50
C GLY A 4 -27.12 -41.82 -0.56
N VAL A 5 -26.39 -41.35 0.48
CA VAL A 5 -25.83 -39.99 0.53
C VAL A 5 -24.34 -40.08 0.20
N GLY A 6 -24.02 -39.84 -1.07
CA GLY A 6 -22.67 -39.72 -1.59
C GLY A 6 -22.49 -38.39 -2.34
N THR A 7 -21.50 -37.62 -1.90
CA THR A 7 -20.58 -36.79 -2.70
C THR A 7 -21.11 -35.94 -3.88
N VAL A 8 -21.05 -34.60 -3.69
CA VAL A 8 -20.67 -33.60 -4.71
C VAL A 8 -19.89 -32.48 -3.97
N TRP A 9 -18.60 -32.67 -3.68
CA TRP A 9 -17.42 -32.13 -4.39
C TRP A 9 -17.40 -30.62 -4.70
N ALA A 10 -16.42 -29.97 -4.08
CA ALA A 10 -15.50 -28.95 -4.63
C ALA A 10 -16.09 -27.62 -5.12
N PHE A 11 -16.26 -26.66 -4.19
CA PHE A 11 -15.98 -25.27 -4.53
C PHE A 11 -14.47 -25.06 -4.49
N CYS A 12 -13.88 -24.79 -5.65
CA CYS A 12 -12.48 -24.43 -5.82
C CYS A 12 -12.11 -23.23 -4.93
N PHE A 13 -11.52 -23.50 -3.76
CA PHE A 13 -10.71 -22.54 -3.04
C PHE A 13 -9.43 -22.28 -3.86
N SER A 14 -9.46 -21.31 -4.75
CA SER A 14 -8.22 -20.72 -5.26
C SER A 14 -7.67 -19.79 -4.17
N SER A 15 -6.95 -20.38 -3.22
CA SER A 15 -6.09 -19.70 -2.24
C SER A 15 -4.87 -19.07 -2.94
N THR A 16 -5.15 -18.24 -3.92
CA THR A 16 -4.20 -17.31 -4.50
C THR A 16 -4.39 -15.99 -3.78
N LEU A 17 -3.72 -15.88 -2.63
CA LEU A 17 -3.11 -14.57 -2.33
C LEU A 17 -2.46 -14.10 -3.63
N PRO A 18 -2.64 -12.85 -4.06
CA PRO A 18 -1.90 -12.32 -5.17
C PRO A 18 -0.43 -12.27 -4.76
N GLY A 19 0.23 -13.42 -4.89
CA GLY A 19 1.65 -13.46 -5.05
C GLY A 19 1.98 -12.62 -6.28
N PRO A 20 3.17 -12.02 -6.31
CA PRO A 20 3.71 -11.45 -7.54
C PRO A 20 3.59 -12.52 -8.61
N ALA A 21 2.67 -12.28 -9.55
CA ALA A 21 2.16 -13.24 -10.52
C ALA A 21 3.10 -14.43 -10.73
N ALA A 22 2.64 -15.60 -10.28
CA ALA A 22 3.22 -16.86 -10.69
C ALA A 22 3.30 -16.82 -12.23
N VAL A 23 4.52 -16.95 -12.72
CA VAL A 23 4.83 -17.12 -14.14
C VAL A 23 4.14 -18.42 -14.55
N GLY A 24 3.01 -18.28 -15.21
CA GLY A 24 2.20 -19.36 -15.75
C GLY A 24 1.23 -18.74 -16.73
N ALA A 25 1.62 -18.70 -18.00
CA ALA A 25 0.69 -18.42 -19.08
C ALA A 25 -0.37 -19.54 -19.07
N GLN A 26 -1.58 -19.26 -18.61
CA GLN A 26 -2.74 -20.07 -18.99
C GLN A 26 -4.07 -19.33 -18.86
N GLN A 27 -4.67 -19.21 -20.04
CA GLN A 27 -6.08 -19.15 -20.40
C GLN A 27 -6.89 -17.85 -20.26
N ALA A 28 -7.27 -17.39 -21.45
CA ALA A 28 -8.30 -16.44 -21.80
C ALA A 28 -9.69 -16.91 -21.35
N ALA A 29 -10.59 -15.93 -21.20
CA ALA A 29 -12.02 -16.02 -20.91
C ALA A 29 -12.41 -16.46 -19.48
N GLY A 30 -12.00 -15.66 -18.48
CA GLY A 30 -12.64 -15.64 -17.17
C GLY A 30 -13.85 -14.71 -17.17
N ASP A 31 -14.99 -15.23 -16.74
CA ASP A 31 -16.30 -14.59 -16.60
C ASP A 31 -16.18 -13.20 -15.92
N THR A 32 -16.99 -12.21 -16.33
CA THR A 32 -16.91 -10.83 -15.79
C THR A 32 -17.00 -10.82 -14.26
N SER A 33 -17.69 -11.80 -13.69
CA SER A 33 -17.79 -12.08 -12.27
C SER A 33 -16.45 -12.35 -11.58
N GLU A 34 -15.56 -13.13 -12.21
CA GLU A 34 -14.24 -13.47 -11.66
C GLU A 34 -13.33 -12.24 -11.63
N PHE A 35 -13.33 -11.46 -12.72
CA PHE A 35 -12.56 -10.21 -12.81
C PHE A 35 -12.95 -9.24 -11.69
N ILE A 36 -14.25 -8.97 -11.53
CA ILE A 36 -14.75 -8.05 -10.50
C ILE A 36 -14.40 -8.56 -9.10
N THR A 37 -14.56 -9.86 -8.85
CA THR A 37 -14.23 -10.46 -7.55
C THR A 37 -12.76 -10.26 -7.19
N LYS A 38 -11.83 -10.52 -8.13
CA LYS A 38 -10.39 -10.34 -7.91
C LYS A 38 -10.00 -8.88 -7.71
N VAL A 39 -10.61 -7.96 -8.46
CA VAL A 39 -10.37 -6.51 -8.31
C VAL A 39 -10.87 -6.01 -6.95
N VAL A 40 -12.04 -6.45 -6.50
CA VAL A 40 -12.57 -6.11 -5.17
C VAL A 40 -11.70 -6.69 -4.07
N GLY A 41 -11.25 -7.95 -4.20
CA GLY A 41 -10.30 -8.56 -3.26
C GLY A 41 -9.00 -7.76 -3.15
N ALA A 42 -8.45 -7.29 -4.28
CA ALA A 42 -7.27 -6.42 -4.29
C ALA A 42 -7.52 -5.06 -3.63
N ALA A 43 -8.68 -4.44 -3.87
CA ALA A 43 -9.07 -3.20 -3.20
C ALA A 43 -9.17 -3.38 -1.68
N ALA A 44 -9.79 -4.48 -1.25
CA ALA A 44 -9.95 -4.83 0.16
C ALA A 44 -8.59 -5.12 0.83
N GLN A 45 -7.70 -5.85 0.17
CA GLN A 45 -6.32 -6.04 0.60
C GLN A 45 -5.63 -4.69 0.84
N GLY A 46 -5.73 -3.80 -0.15
CA GLY A 46 -5.16 -2.46 -0.06
C GLY A 46 -5.75 -1.65 1.09
N ALA A 47 -7.06 -1.77 1.34
CA ALA A 47 -7.73 -1.06 2.43
C ALA A 47 -7.24 -1.57 3.80
N VAL A 48 -7.16 -2.87 4.00
CA VAL A 48 -6.62 -3.42 5.26
C VAL A 48 -5.16 -3.01 5.45
N ALA A 49 -4.34 -3.11 4.39
CA ALA A 49 -2.94 -2.67 4.44
C ALA A 49 -2.83 -1.17 4.80
N ALA A 50 -3.71 -0.33 4.27
CA ALA A 50 -3.76 1.09 4.61
C ALA A 50 -4.07 1.35 6.08
N CYS A 51 -5.00 0.60 6.69
CA CYS A 51 -5.27 0.67 8.13
C CYS A 51 -4.01 0.34 8.93
N VAL A 52 -3.38 -0.81 8.62
CA VAL A 52 -2.19 -1.29 9.33
C VAL A 52 -1.04 -0.29 9.18
N ALA A 53 -0.80 0.20 7.97
CA ALA A 53 0.22 1.20 7.69
C ALA A 53 -0.04 2.50 8.45
N ALA A 54 -1.29 2.97 8.51
CA ALA A 54 -1.64 4.17 9.25
C ALA A 54 -1.42 4.01 10.75
N VAL A 55 -1.78 2.85 11.32
CA VAL A 55 -1.51 2.54 12.74
C VAL A 55 -0.02 2.49 13.00
N LEU A 56 0.74 1.69 12.24
CA LEU A 56 2.18 1.57 12.42
C LEU A 56 2.88 2.93 12.30
N SER A 57 2.62 3.67 11.22
CA SER A 57 3.18 5.02 11.03
C SER A 57 2.79 5.99 12.14
N ALA A 58 1.57 5.92 12.68
CA ALA A 58 1.12 6.80 13.76
C ALA A 58 1.91 6.60 15.06
N PHE A 59 2.41 5.40 15.32
CA PHE A 59 3.22 5.11 16.50
C PHE A 59 4.73 5.20 16.24
N THR A 60 5.18 5.03 15.00
CA THR A 60 6.62 5.07 14.68
C THR A 60 7.10 6.45 14.22
N GLU A 61 6.31 7.17 13.41
CA GLU A 61 6.78 8.43 12.81
C GLU A 61 6.97 9.58 13.81
N PRO A 62 6.11 9.78 14.83
CA PRO A 62 6.39 10.76 15.87
C PRO A 62 7.73 10.51 16.58
N ILE A 63 8.06 9.25 16.84
CA ILE A 63 9.33 8.85 17.45
C ILE A 63 10.49 9.12 16.49
N VAL A 64 10.38 8.68 15.23
CA VAL A 64 11.42 8.88 14.21
C VAL A 64 11.69 10.35 13.93
N ASN A 65 10.64 11.17 13.83
CA ASN A 65 10.77 12.61 13.60
C ASN A 65 11.52 13.28 14.74
N ARG A 66 11.23 12.95 16.00
CA ARG A 66 12.01 13.49 17.14
C ARG A 66 13.46 13.04 17.11
N LEU A 67 13.73 11.79 16.74
CA LEU A 67 15.09 11.28 16.68
C LEU A 67 15.91 11.89 15.53
N LEU A 68 15.28 12.18 14.38
CA LEU A 68 15.95 12.70 13.19
C LEU A 68 16.03 14.23 13.16
N VAL A 69 14.98 14.90 13.65
CA VAL A 69 14.84 16.37 13.61
C VAL A 69 15.35 16.97 14.92
N GLU A 70 14.88 16.47 16.07
CA GLU A 70 15.21 17.02 17.39
C GLU A 70 16.48 16.43 18.02
N ARG A 71 17.08 15.39 17.39
CA ARG A 71 18.33 14.72 17.83
C ARG A 71 18.30 14.23 19.29
N CYS A 72 17.13 13.83 19.77
CA CYS A 72 17.01 13.21 21.09
C CYS A 72 17.44 11.74 21.07
N THR A 73 17.61 11.14 22.24
CA THR A 73 17.83 9.69 22.36
C THR A 73 16.52 8.91 22.21
N VAL A 74 16.59 7.61 21.86
CA VAL A 74 15.41 6.74 21.71
C VAL A 74 14.53 6.75 22.95
N SER A 75 15.14 6.64 24.14
CA SER A 75 14.43 6.65 25.42
C SER A 75 13.68 7.97 25.64
N GLN A 76 14.32 9.11 25.38
CA GLN A 76 13.68 10.42 25.48
C GLN A 76 12.55 10.59 24.47
N ALA A 77 12.74 10.14 23.23
CA ALA A 77 11.70 10.22 22.20
C ALA A 77 10.45 9.43 22.58
N ILE A 78 10.61 8.20 23.07
CA ILE A 78 9.49 7.35 23.50
C ILE A 78 8.73 8.01 24.66
N ASN A 79 9.44 8.51 25.67
CA ASN A 79 8.81 9.13 26.85
C ASN A 79 8.13 10.47 26.54
N SER A 80 8.48 11.12 25.42
CA SER A 80 7.96 12.44 25.03
C SER A 80 6.80 12.37 24.05
N VAL A 81 6.52 11.21 23.44
CA VAL A 81 5.42 11.05 22.50
C VAL A 81 4.13 10.84 23.26
N LYS A 82 3.21 11.79 23.12
CA LYS A 82 1.87 11.70 23.70
C LYS A 82 0.94 10.95 22.75
N LEU A 83 -0.02 10.21 23.31
CA LEU A 83 -1.05 9.51 22.52
C LEU A 83 -1.79 10.46 21.57
N GLN A 84 -2.00 11.72 21.99
CA GLN A 84 -2.66 12.73 21.17
C GLN A 84 -1.89 13.04 19.87
N ASP A 85 -0.56 13.00 19.89
CA ASP A 85 0.27 13.23 18.70
C ASP A 85 0.18 12.05 17.74
N CYS A 86 0.15 10.82 18.27
CA CYS A 86 -0.10 9.61 17.50
C CYS A 86 -1.49 9.63 16.83
N LEU A 87 -2.54 10.00 17.58
CA LEU A 87 -3.90 10.07 17.03
C LEU A 87 -4.05 11.15 15.95
N LYS A 88 -3.43 12.33 16.15
CA LYS A 88 -3.39 13.37 15.10
C LYS A 88 -2.66 12.86 13.85
N PHE A 89 -1.54 12.17 14.02
CA PHE A 89 -0.81 11.58 12.89
C PHE A 89 -1.64 10.52 12.17
N PHE A 90 -2.34 9.66 12.92
CA PHE A 90 -3.25 8.65 12.37
C PHE A 90 -4.35 9.30 11.52
N LEU A 91 -5.05 10.31 12.05
CA LEU A 91 -6.15 10.98 11.35
C LEU A 91 -5.74 11.65 10.03
N THR A 92 -4.47 12.08 9.91
CA THR A 92 -3.96 12.67 8.67
C THR A 92 -3.44 11.62 7.69
N THR A 93 -2.87 10.52 8.19
CA THR A 93 -2.25 9.48 7.38
C THR A 93 -3.25 8.46 6.87
N PHE A 94 -4.24 8.11 7.68
CA PHE A 94 -5.26 7.12 7.36
C PHE A 94 -6.01 7.43 6.05
N PRO A 95 -6.60 8.63 5.83
CA PRO A 95 -7.35 8.91 4.60
C PRO A 95 -6.49 8.84 3.34
N THR A 96 -5.21 9.24 3.44
CA THR A 96 -4.31 9.17 2.29
C THR A 96 -3.93 7.74 1.96
N ASN A 97 -3.66 6.92 2.98
CA ASN A 97 -3.33 5.51 2.79
C ASN A 97 -4.53 4.74 2.24
N MET A 98 -5.75 5.04 2.72
CA MET A 98 -7.02 4.49 2.23
C MET A 98 -7.27 4.76 0.74
N LEU A 99 -6.64 5.78 0.16
CA LEU A 99 -6.67 6.00 -1.29
C LEU A 99 -5.52 5.27 -1.99
N LYS A 100 -4.30 5.44 -1.48
CA LYS A 100 -3.09 4.94 -2.14
C LYS A 100 -3.08 3.41 -2.29
N PHE A 101 -3.27 2.68 -1.19
CA PHE A 101 -3.07 1.24 -1.22
C PHE A 101 -4.14 0.52 -2.08
N PRO A 102 -5.45 0.81 -1.93
CA PRO A 102 -6.45 0.21 -2.82
C PRO A 102 -6.22 0.52 -4.29
N ILE A 103 -5.92 1.78 -4.64
CA ILE A 103 -5.71 2.16 -6.05
C ILE A 103 -4.51 1.40 -6.64
N PHE A 104 -3.39 1.30 -5.92
CA PHE A 104 -2.22 0.57 -6.40
C PHE A 104 -2.52 -0.92 -6.64
N GLU A 105 -3.20 -1.57 -5.69
CA GLU A 105 -3.50 -3.00 -5.80
C GLU A 105 -4.58 -3.29 -6.85
N VAL A 106 -5.57 -2.40 -7.02
CA VAL A 106 -6.57 -2.49 -8.09
C VAL A 106 -5.92 -2.40 -9.46
N ILE A 107 -5.07 -1.39 -9.71
CA ILE A 107 -4.38 -1.25 -11.01
C ILE A 107 -3.48 -2.47 -11.26
N ASN A 108 -2.73 -2.92 -10.25
CA ASN A 108 -1.89 -4.11 -10.36
C ASN A 108 -2.71 -5.36 -10.72
N MET A 109 -3.87 -5.55 -10.09
CA MET A 109 -4.78 -6.66 -10.36
C MET A 109 -5.39 -6.57 -11.75
N MET A 110 -5.88 -5.40 -12.17
CA MET A 110 -6.40 -5.20 -13.52
C MET A 110 -5.35 -5.55 -14.58
N LEU A 111 -4.10 -5.11 -14.38
CA LEU A 111 -3.02 -5.43 -15.31
C LEU A 111 -2.60 -6.90 -15.24
N ALA A 112 -2.96 -7.65 -14.20
CA ALA A 112 -2.72 -9.09 -14.14
C ALA A 112 -3.56 -9.90 -15.13
N PHE A 113 -4.67 -9.34 -15.64
CA PHE A 113 -5.48 -9.93 -16.70
C PHE A 113 -4.96 -9.60 -18.11
N THR A 114 -3.78 -8.99 -18.23
CA THR A 114 -3.13 -8.69 -19.51
C THR A 114 -1.98 -9.67 -19.78
N SER A 115 -1.54 -9.76 -21.03
CA SER A 115 -0.39 -10.61 -21.43
C SER A 115 0.98 -10.01 -21.07
N LEU A 116 1.02 -8.95 -20.26
CA LEU A 116 2.25 -8.26 -19.90
C LEU A 116 3.11 -9.09 -18.93
N SER A 117 4.43 -9.05 -19.12
CA SER A 117 5.35 -9.63 -18.15
C SER A 117 5.26 -8.93 -16.80
N GLY A 118 5.59 -9.63 -15.71
CA GLY A 118 5.48 -9.09 -14.35
C GLY A 118 6.23 -7.76 -14.15
N SER A 119 7.41 -7.63 -14.76
CA SER A 119 8.21 -6.39 -14.72
C SER A 119 7.57 -5.24 -15.48
N LEU A 120 7.07 -5.50 -16.69
CA LEU A 120 6.43 -4.48 -17.52
C LEU A 120 5.08 -4.03 -16.93
N ARG A 121 4.31 -4.98 -16.39
CA ARG A 121 3.13 -4.68 -15.58
C ARG A 121 3.48 -3.76 -14.41
N GLY A 122 4.57 -4.06 -13.70
CA GLY A 122 5.07 -3.25 -12.60
C GLY A 122 5.36 -1.80 -13.01
N ILE A 123 6.05 -1.61 -14.14
CA ILE A 123 6.36 -0.28 -14.70
C ILE A 123 5.07 0.50 -15.01
N ILE A 124 4.13 -0.13 -15.74
CA ILE A 124 2.87 0.52 -16.14
C ILE A 124 2.02 0.85 -14.91
N ASN A 125 1.93 -0.07 -13.95
CA ASN A 125 1.24 0.16 -12.69
C ASN A 125 1.82 1.38 -11.95
N GLY A 126 3.15 1.44 -11.81
CA GLY A 126 3.82 2.56 -11.18
C GLY A 126 3.54 3.90 -11.87
N ALA A 127 3.55 3.91 -13.21
CA ALA A 127 3.26 5.11 -13.99
C ALA A 127 1.81 5.59 -13.82
N LEU A 128 0.84 4.68 -13.96
CA LEU A 128 -0.59 4.98 -13.79
C LEU A 128 -0.89 5.43 -12.36
N PHE A 129 -0.37 4.70 -11.36
CA PHE A 129 -0.53 5.03 -9.95
C PHE A 129 0.01 6.43 -9.63
N CYS A 130 1.23 6.76 -10.08
CA CYS A 130 1.80 8.09 -9.86
C CYS A 130 0.92 9.17 -10.47
N THR A 131 0.47 8.98 -11.72
CA THR A 131 -0.34 9.96 -12.44
C THR A 131 -1.66 10.24 -11.72
N ILE A 132 -2.34 9.19 -11.26
CA ILE A 132 -3.62 9.30 -10.56
C ILE A 132 -3.45 9.90 -9.15
N MET A 133 -2.43 9.44 -8.41
CA MET A 133 -2.31 9.76 -6.99
C MET A 133 -1.49 11.01 -6.69
N LEU A 134 -0.62 11.46 -7.59
CA LEU A 134 0.24 12.60 -7.31
C LEU A 134 -0.56 13.86 -6.91
N PRO A 135 -1.64 14.25 -7.61
CA PRO A 135 -2.43 15.43 -7.23
C PRO A 135 -2.98 15.36 -5.82
N VAL A 136 -3.49 14.20 -5.42
CA VAL A 136 -4.02 13.95 -4.07
C VAL A 136 -2.90 14.08 -3.03
N THR A 137 -1.74 13.47 -3.30
CA THR A 137 -0.62 13.53 -2.36
C THR A 137 -0.03 14.92 -2.21
N ASN A 138 0.07 15.66 -3.32
CA ASN A 138 0.60 17.03 -3.31
C ASN A 138 -0.42 18.01 -2.74
N TYR A 139 -1.73 17.81 -2.96
CA TYR A 139 -2.78 18.56 -2.26
C TYR A 139 -2.61 18.45 -0.75
N ARG A 140 -2.48 17.23 -0.21
CA ARG A 140 -2.24 17.02 1.23
C ARG A 140 -0.95 17.69 1.69
N PHE A 141 0.15 17.50 0.94
CA PHE A 141 1.45 18.08 1.28
C PHE A 141 1.37 19.61 1.39
N ARG A 142 0.80 20.27 0.38
CA ARG A 142 0.67 21.73 0.35
C ARG A 142 -0.26 22.23 1.46
N LYS A 143 -1.37 21.55 1.70
CA LYS A 143 -2.28 21.86 2.82
C LYS A 143 -1.57 21.73 4.17
N SER A 144 -0.76 20.69 4.38
CA SER A 144 -0.01 20.50 5.64
C SER A 144 1.07 21.57 5.89
N MET A 145 1.52 22.24 4.83
CA MET A 145 2.50 23.32 4.90
C MET A 145 1.90 24.72 4.77
N ASN A 146 0.56 24.84 4.75
CA ASN A 146 -0.15 26.10 4.49
C ASN A 146 0.33 26.82 3.21
N LEU A 147 0.62 26.06 2.16
CA LEU A 147 1.04 26.57 0.84
C LEU A 147 -0.18 26.74 -0.09
N PRO A 148 -0.14 27.69 -1.05
CA PRO A 148 -1.25 27.92 -1.98
C PRO A 148 -1.56 26.68 -2.81
N ILE A 149 -2.83 26.37 -3.04
CA ILE A 149 -3.26 25.17 -3.77
C ILE A 149 -3.62 25.58 -5.19
N GLU A 150 -2.72 25.32 -6.13
CA GLU A 150 -2.90 25.62 -7.55
C GLU A 150 -2.82 24.33 -8.37
N PRO A 151 -3.66 24.14 -9.41
CA PRO A 151 -3.67 22.91 -10.21
C PRO A 151 -2.31 22.55 -10.82
N ALA A 152 -1.55 23.54 -11.30
CA ALA A 152 -0.21 23.33 -11.86
C ALA A 152 0.78 22.77 -10.82
N LEU A 153 0.62 23.14 -9.55
CA LEU A 153 1.50 22.73 -8.45
C LEU A 153 1.13 21.35 -7.88
N LEU A 154 -0.04 20.81 -8.25
CA LEU A 154 -0.43 19.46 -7.86
C LEU A 154 0.42 18.38 -8.56
N TYR A 155 1.06 18.71 -9.68
CA TYR A 155 2.03 17.84 -10.35
C TYR A 155 3.50 18.23 -10.06
N GLN A 156 3.76 19.07 -9.06
CA GLN A 156 5.11 19.37 -8.63
C GLN A 156 5.84 18.08 -8.24
N ALA A 157 7.12 17.96 -8.64
CA ALA A 157 7.90 16.74 -8.41
C ALA A 157 7.36 15.48 -9.09
N TYR A 158 6.68 15.65 -10.23
CA TYR A 158 6.24 14.52 -11.04
C TYR A 158 7.39 13.61 -11.49
N PRO A 159 8.50 14.08 -12.12
CA PRO A 159 9.58 13.19 -12.56
C PRO A 159 10.20 12.31 -11.46
N PRO A 160 10.64 12.83 -10.30
CA PRO A 160 11.18 11.96 -9.26
C PRO A 160 10.10 11.04 -8.66
N THR A 161 8.84 11.48 -8.59
CA THR A 161 7.76 10.62 -8.06
C THR A 161 7.41 9.49 -9.02
N LEU A 162 7.38 9.79 -10.32
CA LEU A 162 7.11 8.82 -11.37
C LEU A 162 8.19 7.74 -11.40
N LEU A 163 9.46 8.14 -11.36
CA LEU A 163 10.57 7.19 -11.32
C LEU A 163 10.56 6.31 -10.07
N ARG A 164 10.25 6.89 -8.90
CA ARG A 164 10.05 6.11 -7.66
C ARG A 164 9.00 5.01 -7.87
N ASP A 165 7.83 5.37 -8.38
CA ASP A 165 6.71 4.44 -8.50
C ASP A 165 6.92 3.40 -9.60
N ILE A 166 7.58 3.76 -10.71
CA ILE A 166 8.03 2.84 -11.74
C ILE A 166 9.02 1.82 -11.17
N VAL A 167 10.06 2.27 -10.47
CA VAL A 167 11.08 1.38 -9.90
C VAL A 167 10.48 0.49 -8.81
N TYR A 168 9.58 1.03 -7.99
CA TYR A 168 8.83 0.25 -7.00
C TYR A 168 8.01 -0.86 -7.66
N GLY A 169 7.22 -0.53 -8.69
CA GLY A 169 6.39 -1.51 -9.40
C GLY A 169 7.22 -2.56 -10.14
N TRP A 170 8.27 -2.12 -10.86
CA TRP A 170 9.25 -2.99 -11.51
C TRP A 170 9.90 -3.97 -10.54
N ALA A 171 10.38 -3.47 -9.40
CA ALA A 171 11.02 -4.29 -8.36
C ALA A 171 10.05 -5.32 -7.79
N ARG A 172 8.78 -4.96 -7.53
CA ARG A 172 7.76 -5.91 -7.10
C ARG A 172 7.54 -7.03 -8.13
N GLY A 173 7.57 -6.71 -9.42
CA GLY A 173 7.45 -7.67 -10.50
C GLY A 173 8.61 -8.69 -10.55
N ILE A 174 9.85 -8.21 -10.41
CA ILE A 174 11.05 -9.05 -10.48
C ILE A 174 11.28 -9.84 -9.20
N PHE A 175 11.45 -9.13 -8.08
CA PHE A 175 11.83 -9.75 -6.81
C PHE A 175 10.73 -10.64 -6.27
N GLY A 176 9.49 -10.31 -6.62
CA GLY A 176 8.39 -11.16 -6.30
C GLY A 176 8.49 -12.55 -6.92
N GLY A 177 8.68 -12.63 -8.24
CA GLY A 177 8.88 -13.93 -8.90
C GLY A 177 10.16 -14.63 -8.45
N LEU A 178 11.22 -13.87 -8.20
CA LEU A 178 12.50 -14.41 -7.74
C LEU A 178 12.41 -15.05 -6.35
N LEU A 179 11.79 -14.37 -5.38
CA LEU A 179 11.65 -14.86 -4.01
C LEU A 179 10.82 -16.16 -3.95
N TYR A 180 9.77 -16.27 -4.76
CA TYR A 180 8.97 -17.49 -4.86
C TYR A 180 9.79 -18.68 -5.39
N LYS A 181 10.74 -18.43 -6.30
CA LYS A 181 11.65 -19.46 -6.81
C LYS A 181 12.75 -19.82 -5.82
N LEU A 182 13.29 -18.84 -5.09
CA LEU A 182 14.37 -19.03 -4.13
C LEU A 182 13.90 -19.65 -2.80
N MET A 183 12.63 -19.46 -2.43
CA MET A 183 12.07 -19.94 -1.17
C MET A 183 10.81 -20.79 -1.41
N PRO A 184 10.92 -21.91 -2.15
CA PRO A 184 9.76 -22.71 -2.55
C PRO A 184 8.99 -23.28 -1.34
N GLY A 185 9.69 -23.59 -0.25
CA GLY A 185 9.06 -24.07 0.99
C GLY A 185 8.10 -23.06 1.64
N LEU A 186 8.36 -21.76 1.49
CA LEU A 186 7.44 -20.70 1.96
C LEU A 186 6.33 -20.44 0.93
N ALA A 187 6.62 -20.61 -0.36
CA ALA A 187 5.68 -20.33 -1.44
C ALA A 187 4.48 -21.29 -1.50
N THR A 188 4.51 -22.43 -0.80
CA THR A 188 3.40 -23.41 -0.77
C THR A 188 2.30 -23.06 0.21
N SER A 189 2.62 -22.39 1.32
CA SER A 189 1.66 -22.07 2.38
C SER A 189 1.02 -20.69 2.19
N PHE A 190 -0.21 -20.51 2.67
CA PHE A 190 -0.89 -19.20 2.66
C PHE A 190 -0.07 -18.15 3.42
N VAL A 191 0.36 -18.45 4.64
CA VAL A 191 1.14 -17.53 5.48
C VAL A 191 2.50 -17.24 4.84
N GLY A 192 3.18 -18.25 4.30
CA GLY A 192 4.47 -18.06 3.62
C GLY A 192 4.36 -17.20 2.37
N LYS A 193 3.30 -17.34 1.56
CA LYS A 193 3.03 -16.44 0.42
C LYS A 193 2.83 -14.99 0.84
N ALA A 194 2.10 -14.75 1.93
CA ALA A 194 1.92 -13.40 2.49
C ALA A 194 3.26 -12.83 3.01
N PHE A 195 4.07 -13.64 3.68
CA PHE A 195 5.40 -13.25 4.12
C PHE A 195 6.31 -12.87 2.95
N LEU A 196 6.37 -13.70 1.90
CA LEU A 196 7.14 -13.42 0.68
C LEU A 196 6.64 -12.14 -0.01
N PHE A 197 5.34 -11.88 0.03
CA PHE A 197 4.77 -10.63 -0.46
C PHE A 197 5.23 -9.41 0.35
N GLY A 198 5.23 -9.50 1.68
CA GLY A 198 5.80 -8.47 2.55
C GLY A 198 7.27 -8.20 2.26
N LEU A 199 8.08 -9.26 2.10
CA LEU A 199 9.50 -9.15 1.77
C LEU A 199 9.72 -8.49 0.39
N THR A 200 8.90 -8.87 -0.60
CA THR A 200 8.91 -8.26 -1.94
C THR A 200 8.67 -6.75 -1.86
N VAL A 201 7.68 -6.33 -1.06
CA VAL A 201 7.36 -4.91 -0.84
C VAL A 201 8.51 -4.19 -0.15
N THR A 202 9.11 -4.78 0.89
CA THR A 202 10.26 -4.19 1.59
C THR A 202 11.43 -3.95 0.63
N ILE A 203 11.80 -4.94 -0.19
CA ILE A 203 12.86 -4.79 -1.20
C ILE A 203 12.50 -3.69 -2.20
N ALA A 204 11.26 -3.68 -2.72
CA ALA A 204 10.83 -2.66 -3.66
C ALA A 204 10.87 -1.24 -3.08
N CYS A 205 10.51 -1.07 -1.80
CA CYS A 205 10.63 0.21 -1.11
C CYS A 205 12.09 0.67 -1.01
N ILE A 206 13.02 -0.23 -0.67
CA ILE A 206 14.46 0.09 -0.58
C ILE A 206 15.05 0.44 -1.95
N LEU A 207 14.65 -0.25 -3.02
CA LEU A 207 15.17 0.04 -4.36
C LEU A 207 14.63 1.35 -4.94
N SER A 208 13.40 1.73 -4.59
CA SER A 208 12.76 2.96 -5.06
C SER A 208 13.11 4.20 -4.21
N SER A 209 13.64 4.03 -3.00
CA SER A 209 13.86 5.12 -2.05
C SER A 209 14.84 6.22 -2.48
N PRO A 210 15.85 6.02 -3.36
CA PRO A 210 16.67 7.14 -3.85
C PRO A 210 15.83 8.23 -4.53
N PHE A 211 14.79 7.84 -5.27
CA PHE A 211 13.87 8.77 -5.92
C PHE A 211 12.94 9.46 -4.93
N ASN A 212 12.70 8.86 -3.76
CA ASN A 212 11.95 9.49 -2.68
C ASN A 212 12.73 10.63 -2.03
N GLU A 213 14.04 10.48 -1.83
CA GLU A 213 14.92 11.57 -1.40
C GLU A 213 15.00 12.67 -2.46
N TRP A 214 15.12 12.31 -3.74
CA TRP A 214 15.09 13.29 -4.82
C TRP A 214 13.76 14.08 -4.86
N ARG A 215 12.62 13.41 -4.66
CA ARG A 215 11.33 14.08 -4.50
C ARG A 215 11.36 15.06 -3.32
N GLY A 216 11.90 14.64 -2.17
CA GLY A 216 12.07 15.51 -1.01
C GLY A 216 12.89 16.76 -1.30
N PHE A 217 13.99 16.62 -2.06
CA PHE A 217 14.84 17.73 -2.48
C PHE A 217 14.09 18.76 -3.35
N TRP A 218 13.18 18.31 -4.21
CA TRP A 218 12.34 19.20 -5.02
C TRP A 218 11.20 19.89 -4.25
N LEU A 219 10.68 19.23 -3.21
CA LEU A 219 9.56 19.72 -2.41
C LEU A 219 10.00 20.57 -1.20
N GLN A 220 11.27 20.97 -1.14
CA GLN A 220 11.78 21.80 -0.04
C GLN A 220 11.00 23.10 0.12
N GLN A 221 10.77 23.49 1.38
CA GLN A 221 10.04 24.71 1.72
C GLN A 221 10.76 25.96 1.18
N PRO A 222 10.03 26.93 0.61
CA PRO A 222 10.58 28.26 0.31
C PRO A 222 11.22 28.86 1.56
N GLY A 223 12.47 29.33 1.45
CA GLY A 223 13.22 29.92 2.58
C GLY A 223 14.01 28.94 3.46
N LYS A 224 13.82 27.62 3.31
CA LYS A 224 14.61 26.58 4.02
C LYS A 224 15.30 25.61 3.06
N LYS A 225 15.55 26.03 1.82
CA LYS A 225 16.19 25.18 0.80
C LYS A 225 17.64 24.94 1.19
N LEU A 226 17.97 23.67 1.34
CA LEU A 226 19.32 23.19 1.52
C LEU A 226 19.95 22.87 0.16
N PRO A 227 21.26 23.13 -0.02
CA PRO A 227 21.99 22.66 -1.18
C PRO A 227 22.10 21.13 -1.15
N MET A 228 22.34 20.53 -2.32
CA MET A 228 22.35 19.08 -2.51
C MET A 228 23.26 18.35 -1.51
N SER A 229 24.47 18.86 -1.28
CA SER A 229 25.46 18.28 -0.36
C SER A 229 25.02 18.27 1.12
N GLN A 230 24.09 19.14 1.51
CA GLN A 230 23.55 19.19 2.87
C GLN A 230 22.22 18.45 3.00
N PHE A 231 21.46 18.35 1.90
CA PHE A 231 20.18 17.65 1.88
C PHE A 231 20.38 16.13 1.96
N PHE A 232 21.22 15.57 1.08
CA PHE A 232 21.43 14.13 1.00
C PHE A 232 22.39 13.64 2.08
N LYS A 233 21.84 12.99 3.12
CA LYS A 233 22.61 12.43 4.24
C LYS A 233 22.41 10.92 4.32
N PRO A 234 23.40 10.09 3.93
CA PRO A 234 23.26 8.64 3.83
C PRO A 234 22.76 7.97 5.12
N GLU A 235 23.25 8.40 6.28
CA GLU A 235 22.86 7.85 7.58
C GLU A 235 21.36 8.03 7.88
N ARG A 236 20.83 9.23 7.57
CA ARG A 236 19.40 9.54 7.75
C ARG A 236 18.56 8.80 6.74
N TYR A 237 19.06 8.71 5.51
CA TYR A 237 18.43 7.98 4.42
C TYR A 237 18.25 6.50 4.74
N VAL A 238 19.31 5.79 5.16
CA VAL A 238 19.26 4.36 5.48
C VAL A 238 18.25 4.10 6.60
N ARG A 239 18.27 4.94 7.64
CA ARG A 239 17.35 4.80 8.78
C ARG A 239 15.89 5.06 8.39
N SER A 240 15.62 6.17 7.71
CA SER A 240 14.28 6.55 7.27
C SER A 240 13.70 5.50 6.29
N THR A 241 14.51 5.10 5.32
CA THR A 241 14.16 4.07 4.33
C THR A 241 13.88 2.73 4.99
N GLY A 242 14.74 2.29 5.92
CA GLY A 242 14.56 1.01 6.60
C GLY A 242 13.25 0.93 7.39
N VAL A 243 12.93 1.98 8.15
CA VAL A 243 11.66 2.04 8.90
C VAL A 243 10.47 2.07 7.94
N GLY A 244 10.49 2.95 6.93
CA GLY A 244 9.42 3.05 5.95
C GLY A 244 9.17 1.75 5.18
N ALA A 245 10.23 1.10 4.69
CA ALA A 245 10.15 -0.17 3.97
C ALA A 245 9.63 -1.32 4.85
N THR A 246 9.97 -1.31 6.14
CA THR A 246 9.47 -2.30 7.11
C THR A 246 7.97 -2.12 7.37
N ILE A 247 7.53 -0.87 7.62
CA ILE A 247 6.10 -0.56 7.80
C ILE A 247 5.30 -0.99 6.58
N MET A 248 5.76 -0.64 5.39
CA MET A 248 5.09 -1.01 4.13
C MET A 248 5.02 -2.53 3.95
N GLY A 249 6.12 -3.24 4.18
CA GLY A 249 6.20 -4.69 4.07
C GLY A 249 5.24 -5.40 5.03
N ILE A 250 5.26 -5.04 6.32
CA ILE A 250 4.36 -5.61 7.33
C ILE A 250 2.90 -5.30 6.98
N SER A 251 2.61 -4.07 6.59
CA SER A 251 1.24 -3.64 6.29
C SER A 251 0.63 -4.42 5.13
N LEU A 252 1.37 -4.59 4.04
CA LEU A 252 0.91 -5.34 2.88
C LEU A 252 0.91 -6.86 3.11
N MET A 253 1.81 -7.38 3.95
CA MET A 253 1.75 -8.77 4.43
C MET A 253 0.48 -9.03 5.24
N VAL A 254 0.17 -8.18 6.21
CA VAL A 254 -1.06 -8.32 7.02
C VAL A 254 -2.30 -8.12 6.17
N GLY A 255 -2.27 -7.14 5.25
CA GLY A 255 -3.31 -6.95 4.25
C GLY A 255 -3.58 -8.22 3.47
N ALA A 256 -2.53 -8.89 2.98
CA ALA A 256 -2.63 -10.18 2.29
C ALA A 256 -3.24 -11.26 3.19
N LEU A 257 -2.77 -11.42 4.43
CA LEU A 257 -3.31 -12.42 5.38
C LEU A 257 -4.81 -12.25 5.65
N LEU A 258 -5.32 -11.01 5.61
CA LEU A 258 -6.70 -10.69 5.95
C LEU A 258 -7.64 -10.61 4.74
N VAL A 259 -7.14 -10.80 3.51
CA VAL A 259 -7.99 -10.81 2.30
C VAL A 259 -9.17 -11.78 2.40
N PRO A 260 -9.02 -13.04 2.84
CA PRO A 260 -10.14 -13.98 2.87
C PRO A 260 -11.28 -13.52 3.80
N ALA A 261 -10.93 -12.91 4.93
CA ALA A 261 -11.92 -12.34 5.85
C ALA A 261 -12.64 -11.14 5.23
N ALA A 262 -11.91 -10.29 4.51
CA ALA A 262 -12.48 -9.14 3.84
C ALA A 262 -13.39 -9.53 2.66
N GLU A 263 -13.00 -10.53 1.86
CA GLU A 263 -13.83 -11.10 0.79
C GLU A 263 -15.11 -11.72 1.34
N THR A 264 -15.03 -12.45 2.45
CA THR A 264 -16.19 -13.03 3.13
C THR A 264 -17.16 -11.94 3.61
N LEU A 265 -16.64 -10.88 4.24
CA LEU A 265 -17.44 -9.75 4.69
C LEU A 265 -18.10 -9.01 3.52
N PHE A 266 -17.37 -8.82 2.42
CA PHE A 266 -17.91 -8.21 1.21
C PHE A 266 -19.03 -9.07 0.59
N GLY A 267 -18.81 -10.37 0.48
CA GLY A 267 -19.83 -11.32 0.02
C GLY A 267 -21.10 -11.26 0.88
N TYR A 268 -20.93 -11.15 2.21
CA TYR A 268 -22.05 -10.97 3.13
C TYR A 268 -22.83 -9.67 2.86
N PHE A 269 -22.15 -8.55 2.63
CA PHE A 269 -22.82 -7.27 2.31
C PHE A 269 -23.51 -7.30 0.95
N MET A 270 -22.93 -7.98 -0.05
CA MET A 270 -23.55 -8.12 -1.36
C MET A 270 -24.80 -9.00 -1.32
N ALA A 271 -24.79 -10.04 -0.50
CA ALA A 271 -25.98 -10.86 -0.22
C ALA A 271 -27.02 -10.09 0.60
N ASN A 272 -26.60 -9.20 1.51
CA ASN A 272 -27.44 -8.43 2.41
C ASN A 272 -27.35 -6.92 2.13
N ARG A 273 -27.83 -6.50 0.96
CA ARG A 273 -27.67 -5.11 0.45
C ARG A 273 -28.14 -4.04 1.44
N ILE A 274 -29.20 -4.29 2.21
CA ILE A 274 -29.72 -3.36 3.23
C ILE A 274 -28.69 -3.16 4.34
N VAL A 275 -28.10 -4.24 4.85
CA VAL A 275 -27.06 -4.17 5.90
C VAL A 275 -25.82 -3.45 5.39
N GLY A 276 -25.41 -3.72 4.15
CA GLY A 276 -24.31 -2.99 3.51
C GLY A 276 -24.59 -1.49 3.40
N LEU A 277 -25.79 -1.12 2.97
CA LEU A 277 -26.18 0.28 2.76
C LEU A 277 -26.34 1.04 4.10
N VAL A 278 -26.93 0.40 5.12
CA VAL A 278 -27.01 0.96 6.48
C VAL A 278 -25.62 1.15 7.08
N THR A 279 -24.73 0.18 6.91
CA THR A 279 -23.34 0.28 7.39
C THR A 279 -22.60 1.43 6.70
N LEU A 280 -22.74 1.56 5.38
CA LEU A 280 -22.14 2.66 4.61
C LEU A 280 -22.67 4.02 5.08
N VAL A 281 -23.99 4.16 5.24
CA VAL A 281 -24.62 5.40 5.72
C VAL A 281 -24.15 5.74 7.14
N ALA A 282 -24.10 4.75 8.04
CA ALA A 282 -23.59 4.94 9.39
C ALA A 282 -22.13 5.40 9.40
N MET A 283 -21.28 4.82 8.54
CA MET A 283 -19.88 5.25 8.38
C MET A 283 -19.77 6.69 7.85
N CYS A 284 -20.53 7.04 6.82
CA CYS A 284 -20.55 8.40 6.26
C CYS A 284 -21.05 9.45 7.26
N LEU A 285 -22.11 9.12 8.01
CA LEU A 285 -22.66 10.01 9.04
C LEU A 285 -21.72 10.14 10.25
N GLY A 286 -21.09 9.06 10.69
CA GLY A 286 -20.07 9.08 11.73
C GLY A 286 -18.86 9.95 11.35
N TYR A 287 -18.40 9.85 10.10
CA TYR A 287 -17.27 10.62 9.59
C TYR A 287 -17.56 12.14 9.52
N SER A 288 -18.79 12.53 9.16
CA SER A 288 -19.18 13.96 9.11
C SER A 288 -19.20 14.63 10.50
N LYS A 289 -19.37 13.87 11.59
CA LYS A 289 -19.28 14.38 12.96
C LYS A 289 -17.85 14.49 13.49
N LEU A 290 -16.90 13.76 12.91
CA LEU A 290 -15.47 13.75 13.30
C LEU A 290 -14.62 14.84 12.61
N ILE A 291 -15.16 15.50 11.57
CA ILE A 291 -14.47 16.54 10.78
C ILE A 291 -14.85 17.97 11.21
N LYS A 292 -15.77 18.13 12.16
CA LYS A 292 -16.00 19.40 12.85
C LYS A 292 -15.00 19.59 13.97
#